data_AF-N1ZGS4-F1
#
_entry.id   AF-N1ZGS4-F1
#
_cell.length_a   1.000
_cell.length_b   1.000
_cell.length_c   1.000
_cell.angle_alpha   90.00
_cell.angle_beta   90.00
_cell.angle_gamma   90.00
#
_symmetry.space_group_name_H-M   'P 1'
#
loop_
_entity.id
_entity.type
_entity.pdbx_description
1 polymer ?
#
loop_
_entity_poly.entity_id
_entity_poly.type
_entity_poly.pdbx_seq_one_letter_code
_entity_poly.pdbx_strand_id
1 'polypeptide(L)' 'MCTSILYNSNEHYFGRNLDYEIAYGQKIVITPRNYEFDFHDLPSQKTHYAMIGVSVVDDNYPLYCDAINEAG' A
#
# COMPACT_ATOMS: atom_id res chain seq x y z
N MET A 1 1.49 18.63 5.01
CA MET A 1 0.11 18.53 4.52
C MET A 1 0.11 17.55 3.35
N CYS A 2 -0.29 16.29 3.55
CA CYS A 2 -0.20 15.31 2.46
C CYS A 2 -1.00 15.74 1.23
N THR A 3 -0.47 15.42 0.04
CA THR A 3 -1.13 15.70 -1.24
C THR A 3 -1.05 14.47 -2.12
N SER A 4 -2.19 13.99 -2.62
CA SER A 4 -2.25 12.94 -3.66
C SER A 4 -2.62 13.55 -5.00
N ILE A 5 -2.09 12.95 -6.06
CA ILE A 5 -2.38 13.34 -7.44
C ILE A 5 -2.75 12.12 -8.28
N LEU A 6 -3.66 12.36 -9.20
CA LEU A 6 -3.97 11.47 -10.32
C LEU A 6 -3.67 12.25 -11.59
N TYR A 7 -2.92 11.65 -12.50
CA TYR A 7 -2.60 12.24 -13.79
C TYR A 7 -2.95 11.25 -14.90
N ASN A 8 -3.79 11.70 -15.83
CA ASN A 8 -4.22 10.90 -16.97
C ASN A 8 -3.66 11.55 -18.23
N SER A 9 -2.80 10.83 -18.94
CA SER A 9 -2.38 11.18 -20.30
C SER A 9 -2.82 10.07 -21.26
N ASN A 10 -1.90 9.31 -21.83
CA ASN A 10 -2.19 8.05 -22.54
C ASN A 10 -2.28 6.86 -21.58
N GLU A 11 -1.67 7.00 -20.41
CA GLU A 11 -1.68 6.04 -19.30
C GLU A 11 -2.22 6.73 -18.04
N HIS A 12 -2.50 5.93 -17.01
CA HIS A 12 -2.98 6.37 -15.71
C HIS A 12 -1.85 6.37 -14.67
N TYR A 13 -1.65 7.51 -14.01
CA TYR A 13 -0.61 7.69 -13.00
C TYR A 13 -1.22 8.10 -11.67
N PHE A 14 -0.74 7.47 -10.60
CA PHE A 14 -1.13 7.75 -9.22
C PHE A 14 0.13 7.96 -8.36
N GLY A 15 0.07 8.93 -7.46
CA GLY A 15 1.14 9.17 -6.49
C GLY A 15 0.75 10.18 -5.43
N ARG A 16 1.61 10.35 -4.42
CA ARG A 16 1.39 11.29 -3.33
C ARG A 16 2.70 11.76 -2.70
N ASN A 17 2.67 12.95 -2.10
CA ASN A 17 3.65 13.39 -1.12
C ASN A 17 3.17 13.01 0.28
N LEU A 18 4.01 12.31 1.04
CA LEU A 18 3.80 12.03 2.45
C LEU A 18 4.50 13.11 3.27
N ASP A 19 3.73 14.08 3.73
CA ASP A 19 4.25 15.20 4.50
C ASP A 19 4.09 14.92 5.99
N TYR A 20 5.16 14.47 6.62
CA TYR A 20 5.20 14.22 8.05
C TYR A 20 6.55 14.64 8.64
N GLU A 21 6.56 15.10 9.89
CA GLU A 21 7.74 15.66 10.54
C GLU A 21 8.80 14.61 10.92
N ILE A 22 8.42 13.34 10.98
CA ILE A 22 9.29 12.20 11.31
C ILE A 22 9.12 11.05 10.31
N ALA A 23 10.18 10.26 10.15
CA ALA A 23 10.11 8.99 9.46
C ALA A 23 9.70 7.88 10.43
N TYR A 24 8.80 7.00 10.00
CA TYR A 24 8.30 5.87 10.80
C TYR A 24 8.95 4.53 10.44
N GLY A 25 10.00 4.56 9.60
CA GLY A 25 10.62 3.35 9.06
C GLY A 25 9.91 2.82 7.80
N GLN A 26 9.21 3.70 7.09
CA GLN A 26 8.53 3.36 5.84
C GLN A 26 9.52 2.90 4.77
N LYS A 27 9.13 1.89 3.99
CA LYS A 27 9.91 1.25 2.93
C LYS A 27 9.00 0.77 1.80
N ILE A 28 9.58 0.40 0.67
CA ILE A 28 8.82 -0.26 -0.41
C ILE A 28 8.52 -1.70 0.00
N VAL A 29 7.25 -2.07 -0.02
CA VAL A 29 6.77 -3.40 0.36
C VAL A 29 5.91 -3.98 -0.75
N ILE A 30 6.21 -5.22 -1.11
CA ILE A 30 5.41 -6.03 -2.03
C ILE A 30 4.64 -7.04 -1.19
N THR A 31 3.31 -7.01 -1.26
CA THR A 31 2.45 -8.04 -0.67
C THR A 31 2.00 -9.00 -1.78
N PRO A 32 2.44 -10.27 -1.77
CA PRO A 32 2.08 -11.25 -2.80
C PRO A 32 0.63 -11.70 -2.66
N ARG A 33 0.05 -12.28 -3.74
CA ARG A 33 -1.37 -12.68 -3.82
C ARG A 33 -1.87 -13.58 -2.70
N ASN A 34 -0.99 -14.40 -2.12
CA ASN A 34 -1.33 -15.43 -1.15
C ASN A 34 -0.79 -15.12 0.26
N TYR A 35 -0.47 -13.86 0.53
CA TYR A 35 -0.30 -13.40 1.90
C TYR A 35 -1.69 -13.38 2.56
N GLU A 36 -1.80 -13.90 3.78
CA GLU A 36 -3.09 -13.91 4.49
C GLU A 36 -3.28 -12.60 5.24
N PHE A 37 -4.32 -11.84 4.86
CA PHE A 37 -4.80 -10.74 5.68
C PHE A 37 -5.75 -11.28 6.74
N ASP A 38 -5.28 -11.35 7.98
CA ASP A 38 -6.11 -11.62 9.14
C ASP A 38 -6.68 -10.30 9.68
N PHE A 39 -7.94 -10.03 9.35
CA PHE A 39 -8.61 -8.81 9.76
C PHE A 39 -9.26 -8.99 11.13
N HIS A 40 -9.24 -7.94 11.95
CA HIS A 40 -9.78 -8.00 13.32
C HIS A 40 -11.28 -8.37 13.36
N ASP A 41 -12.09 -7.75 12.49
CA ASP A 41 -13.56 -7.87 12.51
C ASP A 41 -14.15 -8.45 11.21
N LEU A 42 -13.30 -8.93 10.30
CA LEU A 42 -13.70 -9.52 9.02
C LEU A 42 -13.08 -10.90 8.86
N PRO A 43 -13.68 -11.79 8.03
CA PRO A 43 -13.06 -13.06 7.71
C PRO A 43 -11.67 -12.88 7.11
N SER A 44 -10.74 -13.77 7.45
CA SER A 44 -9.40 -13.72 6.87
C SER A 44 -9.44 -13.88 5.35
N GLN A 45 -8.57 -13.15 4.67
CA GLN A 45 -8.46 -13.18 3.22
C GLN A 45 -7.13 -13.80 2.80
N LYS A 46 -7.18 -15.05 2.35
CA LYS A 46 -6.01 -15.84 1.93
C LYS A 46 -5.53 -15.55 0.51
N THR A 47 -6.39 -14.94 -0.31
CA THR A 47 -6.08 -14.62 -1.70
C THR A 47 -6.61 -13.24 -2.07
N HIS A 48 -5.74 -12.42 -2.64
CA HIS A 48 -6.01 -11.06 -3.08
C HIS A 48 -5.08 -10.71 -4.26
N TYR A 49 -5.26 -9.52 -4.85
CA TYR A 49 -4.31 -9.03 -5.84
C TYR A 49 -2.95 -8.73 -5.20
N ALA A 50 -1.86 -8.98 -5.93
CA ALA A 50 -0.55 -8.53 -5.48
C ALA A 50 -0.53 -7.00 -5.39
N MET A 51 0.09 -6.46 -4.34
CA MET A 51 0.17 -5.03 -4.06
C MET A 51 1.62 -4.59 -3.89
N ILE A 52 1.91 -3.36 -4.29
CA ILE A 52 3.19 -2.69 -4.05
C ILE A 52 2.93 -1.26 -3.57
N GLY A 53 3.70 -0.80 -2.60
CA GLY A 53 3.52 0.54 -2.05
C GLY A 53 4.53 0.90 -0.97
N VAL A 54 4.42 2.13 -0.47
CA VAL A 54 5.18 2.60 0.69
C VAL A 54 4.46 2.14 1.96
N SER A 55 5.15 1.42 2.83
CA SER A 55 4.56 0.82 4.04
C SER A 55 5.55 0.75 5.19
N VAL A 56 5.04 0.79 6.42
CA VAL A 56 5.73 0.29 7.61
C VAL A 56 5.29 -1.16 7.82
N VAL A 57 6.24 -2.07 8.04
CA VAL A 57 5.93 -3.47 8.38
C VAL A 57 6.07 -3.63 9.87
N ASP A 58 4.96 -3.94 10.53
CA ASP A 58 4.91 -4.24 11.97
C ASP A 58 4.36 -5.65 12.14
N ASP A 59 5.05 -6.47 12.93
CA ASP A 59 4.73 -7.90 13.14
C ASP A 59 4.34 -8.67 11.86
N ASN A 60 5.15 -8.53 10.80
CA ASN A 60 4.91 -9.13 9.47
C ASN A 60 3.61 -8.66 8.78
N TYR A 61 2.98 -7.59 9.25
CA TYR A 61 1.78 -6.99 8.67
C TYR A 61 2.10 -5.69 7.93
N PRO A 62 1.70 -5.55 6.65
CA PRO A 62 2.00 -4.34 5.87
C PRO A 62 1.00 -3.21 6.18
N LEU A 63 1.48 -2.15 6.83
CA LEU A 63 0.72 -0.92 7.08
C LEU A 63 1.02 0.09 5.96
N TYR A 64 0.27 0.03 4.86
CA TYR A 64 0.50 0.87 3.69
C TYR A 64 0.13 2.33 3.94
N CYS A 65 1.04 3.24 3.61
CA CYS A 65 0.75 4.66 3.48
C CYS A 65 0.04 4.93 2.14
N ASP A 66 0.55 4.35 1.06
CA ASP A 66 0.02 4.36 -0.30
C ASP A 66 0.43 3.06 -1.02
N ALA A 67 -0.40 2.60 -1.95
CA ALA A 67 -0.16 1.37 -2.71
C ALA A 67 -0.97 1.35 -4.00
N ILE A 68 -0.52 0.52 -4.95
CA ILE A 68 -1.27 0.09 -6.13
C ILE A 68 -1.28 -1.45 -6.18
N ASN A 69 -2.17 -2.02 -6.97
CA ASN A 69 -2.20 -3.46 -7.20
C ASN A 69 -1.85 -3.81 -8.65
N GLU A 70 -1.75 -5.09 -8.95
CA GLU A 70 -1.42 -5.58 -10.29
C GLU A 70 -2.49 -5.33 -11.37
N ALA A 71 -3.68 -4.88 -11.00
CA ALA A 71 -4.79 -4.58 -11.90
C ALA A 71 -4.94 -3.07 -12.19
N GLY A 72 -4.01 -2.24 -11.70
CA GLY A 72 -4.03 -0.78 -11.85
C GLY A 72 -4.65 -0.09 -10.64
#